data_AF-W9NS71-F1
#
_entry.id   AF-W9NS71-F1
#
_cell.length_a   1.000
_cell.length_b   1.000
_cell.length_c   1.000
_cell.angle_alpha   90.00
_cell.angle_beta   90.00
_cell.angle_gamma   90.00
#
_symmetry.space_group_name_H-M   'P 1'
#
loop_
_entity.id
_entity.type
_entity.pdbx_description
1 polymer ?
#
loop_
_entity_poly.entity_id
_entity_poly.type
_entity_poly.pdbx_seq_one_letter_code
_entity_poly.pdbx_strand_id
1 'polypeptide(L)'
;MEIIPVSWSDQPNPIPNLRTRTFFITDHPLDEQILKNGLNKLIRNYWRKLGARLFPSHGDTRLEYRLPHAFPDDYELFKWSSVSAGYSYGETYELSKILHPGDGVAFLPNMETIDARLRPQDWPYERKDEPPNSPLLYVHITKFSDGAVLAMSVPHVFADQGGLANIVKAWLAVIEGKTPPEMTGYKDDVLGGEKLSNVDVNQDERIGRMRIRSKKDQALVIGRIALDLVKDRKEESRLVFLPIQVVQSLRDKARERLDGKHILANEISNGDIITAIFTKLARINSESKYDISLSSTINLRDRIPELQGEKGEGFVHNAVHYATTNFAIKPSTEIEEIALQNRIAVNKALEESDIKAGVSTLRELAKANQVMLICEPHHKLYSSSNWSGSWHGIDFTKAAPKSYDFSSHRKEMVVLGQSKTLKAPMRYRVVIMCRTSAGFWCDFAAPVETMALVDKFIRWDPSLGILLEEMESYGTSKSRRAFKSNCGVP
;
A
#
# COMPACT_ATOMS: atom_id res chain seq x y z
N MET A 1 14.25 26.11 18.48
CA MET A 1 13.58 25.28 17.46
C MET A 1 14.56 24.17 17.16
N GLU A 2 14.12 22.94 17.30
CA GLU A 2 14.87 21.77 16.87
C GLU A 2 14.60 21.55 15.37
N ILE A 3 15.67 21.36 14.59
CA ILE A 3 15.60 21.08 13.16
C ILE A 3 16.17 19.68 12.95
N ILE A 4 15.38 18.80 12.35
CA ILE A 4 15.76 17.40 12.10
C ILE A 4 15.62 17.14 10.59
N PRO A 5 16.70 16.85 9.86
CA PRO A 5 16.60 16.50 8.44
C PRO A 5 15.71 15.28 8.21
N VAL A 6 14.92 15.29 7.13
CA VAL A 6 14.24 14.08 6.65
C VAL A 6 15.30 13.14 6.06
N SER A 7 15.21 11.83 6.33
CA SER A 7 16.14 10.84 5.76
C SER A 7 16.02 10.80 4.24
N TRP A 8 17.11 10.53 3.53
CA TRP A 8 17.05 10.30 2.08
C TRP A 8 16.15 9.12 1.71
N SER A 9 16.06 8.11 2.57
CA SER A 9 15.21 6.93 2.37
C SER A 9 13.71 7.28 2.40
N ASP A 10 13.35 8.40 3.02
CA ASP A 10 11.97 8.88 3.18
C ASP A 10 11.50 9.79 2.05
N GLN A 11 12.40 10.27 1.19
CA GLN A 11 12.10 11.31 0.19
C GLN A 11 12.44 10.99 -1.28
N PRO A 12 12.43 9.72 -1.75
CA PRO A 12 12.51 9.46 -3.19
C PRO A 12 11.28 10.02 -3.90
N ASN A 13 11.44 10.58 -5.10
CA ASN A 13 10.32 11.17 -5.85
C ASN A 13 9.34 10.05 -6.29
N PRO A 14 8.02 10.17 -6.04
CA PRO A 14 7.26 11.37 -5.63
C PRO A 14 6.86 11.46 -4.15
N ILE A 15 7.43 10.64 -3.25
CA ILE A 15 7.08 10.56 -1.83
C ILE A 15 6.98 11.93 -1.12
N PRO A 16 7.88 12.92 -1.37
CA PRO A 16 7.80 14.26 -0.79
C PRO A 16 6.47 14.99 -0.89
N ASN A 17 5.69 14.71 -1.93
CA ASN A 17 4.40 15.34 -2.18
C ASN A 17 3.20 14.51 -1.71
N LEU A 18 3.39 13.26 -1.30
CA LEU A 18 2.29 12.37 -0.98
C LEU A 18 1.79 12.57 0.45
N ARG A 19 0.46 12.60 0.61
CA ARG A 19 -0.19 12.26 1.88
C ARG A 19 -0.88 10.91 1.73
N THR A 20 -0.52 9.99 2.61
CA THR A 20 -1.25 8.73 2.78
C THR A 20 -2.53 9.03 3.52
N ARG A 21 -3.65 8.51 3.02
CA ARG A 21 -4.95 8.55 3.70
C ARG A 21 -5.39 7.13 3.97
N THR A 22 -5.75 6.86 5.22
CA THR A 22 -6.11 5.53 5.71
C THR A 22 -7.39 5.62 6.52
N PHE A 23 -8.32 4.72 6.27
CA PHE A 23 -9.64 4.63 6.89
C PHE A 23 -9.72 3.31 7.64
N PHE A 24 -9.76 3.38 8.98
CA PHE A 24 -9.99 2.23 9.84
C PHE A 24 -11.50 2.15 10.12
N ILE A 25 -12.16 1.15 9.55
CA ILE A 25 -13.60 0.96 9.61
C ILE A 25 -13.89 -0.12 10.66
N THR A 26 -14.61 0.27 11.70
CA THR A 26 -14.90 -0.58 12.87
C THR A 26 -16.40 -0.85 12.99
N ASP A 27 -16.74 -2.05 13.44
CA ASP A 27 -18.11 -2.52 13.72
C ASP A 27 -18.62 -2.13 15.12
N HIS A 28 -17.90 -1.22 15.79
CA HIS A 28 -18.20 -0.74 17.14
C HIS A 28 -17.93 0.76 17.23
N PRO A 29 -18.57 1.48 18.16
CA PRO A 29 -18.34 2.92 18.31
C PRO A 29 -16.95 3.20 18.87
N LEU A 30 -16.40 4.35 18.49
CA LEU A 30 -15.15 4.89 19.03
C LEU A 30 -15.42 6.12 19.92
N ASP A 31 -14.76 6.17 21.08
CA ASP A 31 -14.82 7.30 21.98
C ASP A 31 -13.81 8.38 21.56
N GLU A 32 -14.38 9.52 21.12
CA GLU A 32 -13.63 10.66 20.62
C GLU A 32 -12.65 11.24 21.65
N GLN A 33 -13.07 11.36 22.91
CA GLN A 33 -12.24 11.99 23.94
C GLN A 33 -11.09 11.07 24.36
N ILE A 34 -11.35 9.77 24.48
CA ILE A 34 -10.31 8.77 24.75
C ILE A 34 -9.24 8.82 23.66
N LEU A 35 -9.67 8.78 22.39
CA LEU A 35 -8.76 8.84 21.26
C LEU A 35 -7.97 10.16 21.25
N LYS A 36 -8.64 11.32 21.29
CA LYS A 36 -8.00 12.63 21.24
C LYS A 36 -7.00 12.85 22.38
N ASN A 37 -7.37 12.48 23.61
CA ASN A 37 -6.49 12.60 24.78
C ASN A 37 -5.31 11.63 24.71
N GLY A 38 -5.54 10.39 24.25
CA GLY A 38 -4.49 9.41 24.04
C GLY A 38 -3.44 9.89 23.03
N LEU A 39 -3.86 10.51 21.93
CA LEU A 39 -2.95 10.99 20.89
C LEU A 39 -2.16 12.21 21.38
N ASN A 40 -2.82 13.12 22.10
CA ASN A 40 -2.16 14.25 22.75
C ASN A 40 -1.07 13.76 23.71
N LYS A 41 -1.39 12.80 24.58
CA LYS A 41 -0.44 12.19 25.51
C LYS A 41 0.71 11.47 24.79
N LEU A 42 0.43 10.72 23.72
CA LEU A 42 1.47 10.08 22.90
C LEU A 42 2.49 11.12 22.40
N ILE A 43 2.00 12.20 21.79
CA ILE A 43 2.86 13.21 21.17
C ILE A 43 3.62 14.01 22.23
N ARG A 44 2.96 14.47 23.29
CA ARG A 44 3.61 15.31 24.31
C ARG A 44 4.66 14.55 25.12
N ASN A 45 4.38 13.30 25.47
CA ASN A 45 5.17 12.60 26.49
C ASN A 45 6.12 11.55 25.93
N TYR A 46 5.87 11.03 24.72
CA TYR A 46 6.65 9.92 24.18
C TYR A 46 7.22 10.24 22.80
N TRP A 47 6.38 10.58 21.83
CA TRP A 47 6.76 10.67 20.41
C TRP A 47 6.61 12.10 19.89
N ARG A 48 7.38 13.03 20.47
CA ARG A 48 7.31 14.47 20.16
C ARG A 48 7.47 14.83 18.69
N LYS A 49 8.21 14.04 17.91
CA LYS A 49 8.43 14.28 16.47
C LYS A 49 7.12 14.25 15.67
N LEU A 50 6.08 13.55 16.14
CA LEU A 50 4.73 13.59 15.55
C LEU A 50 4.09 14.98 15.57
N GLY A 51 4.49 15.83 16.53
CA GLY A 51 4.05 17.22 16.62
C GLY A 51 4.87 18.18 15.76
N ALA A 52 5.83 17.71 14.96
CA ALA A 52 6.66 18.56 14.13
C ALA A 52 5.88 19.17 12.94
N ARG A 53 6.57 20.02 12.19
CA ARG A 53 6.14 20.60 10.92
C ARG A 53 7.17 20.31 9.85
N LEU A 54 6.73 20.05 8.62
CA LEU A 54 7.63 19.78 7.49
C LEU A 54 7.87 21.06 6.69
N PHE A 55 9.14 21.34 6.39
CA PHE A 55 9.56 22.46 5.56
C PHE A 55 10.60 22.02 4.52
N PRO A 56 10.71 22.72 3.38
CA PRO A 56 11.93 22.69 2.58
C PRO A 56 13.12 23.17 3.42
N SER A 57 14.27 22.50 3.27
CA SER A 57 15.53 22.93 3.90
C SER A 57 16.04 24.25 3.32
N HIS A 58 16.73 25.04 4.14
CA HIS A 58 17.48 26.20 3.66
C HIS A 58 18.86 25.77 3.17
N GLY A 59 19.03 25.62 1.85
CA GLY A 59 20.33 25.34 1.22
C GLY A 59 20.57 23.89 0.78
N ASP A 60 19.58 23.01 0.97
CA ASP A 60 19.56 21.64 0.42
C ASP A 60 18.19 21.39 -0.24
N THR A 61 18.09 20.39 -1.12
CA THR A 61 16.83 19.95 -1.73
C THR A 61 15.99 19.07 -0.80
N ARG A 62 16.53 18.67 0.36
CA ARG A 62 15.82 17.89 1.39
C ARG A 62 14.69 18.63 2.08
N LEU A 63 13.75 17.86 2.61
CA LEU A 63 12.82 18.32 3.63
C LEU A 63 13.46 18.25 5.03
N GLU A 64 12.92 19.04 5.95
CA GLU A 64 13.29 19.02 7.37
C GLU A 64 12.04 19.10 8.25
N TYR A 65 12.12 18.43 9.40
CA TYR A 65 11.18 18.59 10.50
C TYR A 65 11.62 19.77 11.37
N ARG A 66 10.70 20.69 11.64
CA ARG A 66 10.89 21.77 12.63
C ARG A 66 9.99 21.50 13.81
N LEU A 67 10.58 21.40 15.00
CA LEU A 67 9.91 21.09 16.24
C LEU A 67 10.22 22.15 17.31
N PRO A 68 9.22 22.76 17.96
CA PRO A 68 9.49 23.72 19.02
C PRO A 68 10.07 23.01 20.26
N HIS A 69 10.91 23.71 21.04
CA HIS A 69 11.57 23.12 22.22
C HIS A 69 10.59 22.66 23.30
N ALA A 70 9.46 23.34 23.41
CA ALA A 70 8.27 22.93 24.15
C ALA A 70 7.05 23.24 23.27
N PHE A 71 5.95 22.52 23.45
CA PHE A 71 4.70 22.83 22.75
C PHE A 71 3.92 23.88 23.54
N PRO A 72 3.67 25.08 22.97
CA PRO A 72 2.70 26.01 23.53
C PRO A 72 1.33 25.36 23.78
N ASP A 73 0.53 25.96 24.66
CA ASP A 73 -0.81 25.45 24.99
C ASP A 73 -1.76 25.49 23.78
N ASP A 74 -1.62 26.51 22.94
CA ASP A 74 -2.38 26.71 21.69
C ASP A 74 -1.74 26.01 20.47
N TYR A 75 -0.64 25.27 20.67
CA TYR A 75 0.02 24.57 19.58
C TYR A 75 -0.82 23.39 19.09
N GLU A 76 -1.25 23.45 17.83
CA GLU A 76 -2.00 22.36 17.19
C GLU A 76 -1.07 21.14 16.97
N LEU A 77 -1.08 20.17 17.88
CA LEU A 77 -0.26 18.96 17.73
C LEU A 77 -0.67 18.11 16.51
N PHE A 78 -1.96 18.06 16.25
CA PHE A 78 -2.60 17.34 15.15
C PHE A 78 -3.94 18.00 14.84
N LYS A 79 -4.37 17.91 13.58
CA LYS A 79 -5.69 18.38 13.18
C LYS A 79 -6.73 17.34 13.56
N TRP A 80 -7.80 17.76 14.25
CA TRP A 80 -8.87 16.86 14.71
C TRP A 80 -10.23 17.35 14.22
N SER A 81 -11.07 16.44 13.76
CA SER A 81 -12.50 16.70 13.56
C SER A 81 -13.33 15.44 13.82
N SER A 82 -14.62 15.62 14.06
CA SER A 82 -15.56 14.51 14.22
C SER A 82 -16.95 14.89 13.70
N VAL A 83 -17.72 13.90 13.28
CA VAL A 83 -19.11 14.08 12.83
C VAL A 83 -19.94 12.84 13.16
N SER A 84 -21.22 13.05 13.46
CA SER A 84 -22.22 11.98 13.49
C SER A 84 -22.86 11.87 12.12
N ALA A 85 -22.79 10.71 11.48
CA ALA A 85 -23.35 10.48 10.15
C ALA A 85 -24.88 10.59 10.15
N GLY A 86 -25.52 10.17 11.25
CA GLY A 86 -26.98 10.10 11.36
C GLY A 86 -27.62 8.88 10.68
N TYR A 87 -26.80 7.95 10.19
CA TYR A 87 -27.20 6.71 9.52
C TYR A 87 -26.21 5.56 9.84
N SER A 88 -26.62 4.33 9.54
CA SER A 88 -25.85 3.09 9.65
C SER A 88 -25.04 2.79 8.38
N TYR A 89 -24.03 1.93 8.46
CA TYR A 89 -23.30 1.50 7.26
C TYR A 89 -24.21 0.86 6.21
N GLY A 90 -25.22 0.10 6.66
CA GLY A 90 -26.20 -0.60 5.82
C GLY A 90 -27.04 0.31 4.93
N GLU A 91 -27.21 1.58 5.28
CA GLU A 91 -28.00 2.54 4.52
C GLU A 91 -27.31 3.04 3.25
N THR A 92 -26.06 2.65 3.02
CA THR A 92 -25.30 3.04 1.83
C THR A 92 -24.71 1.82 1.15
N TYR A 93 -24.83 1.75 -0.17
CA TYR A 93 -24.35 0.59 -0.92
C TYR A 93 -22.85 0.35 -0.72
N GLU A 94 -22.06 1.43 -0.75
CA GLU A 94 -20.61 1.39 -0.61
C GLU A 94 -20.17 0.78 0.72
N LEU A 95 -20.68 1.30 1.84
CA LEU A 95 -20.24 0.89 3.17
C LEU A 95 -20.84 -0.46 3.58
N SER A 96 -22.09 -0.72 3.19
CA SER A 96 -22.74 -2.02 3.37
C SER A 96 -21.92 -3.14 2.73
N LYS A 97 -21.46 -2.95 1.49
CA LYS A 97 -20.62 -3.94 0.80
C LYS A 97 -19.20 -4.04 1.35
N ILE A 98 -18.70 -3.01 2.03
CA ILE A 98 -17.42 -3.07 2.73
C ILE A 98 -17.48 -3.97 3.97
N LEU A 99 -18.58 -3.92 4.72
CA LEU A 99 -18.73 -4.73 5.93
C LEU A 99 -19.31 -6.13 5.65
N HIS A 100 -20.10 -6.24 4.59
CA HIS A 100 -20.73 -7.49 4.16
C HIS A 100 -20.43 -7.75 2.69
N PRO A 101 -19.14 -7.94 2.34
CA PRO A 101 -18.78 -8.41 1.01
C PRO A 101 -19.27 -9.86 0.91
N GLY A 102 -20.08 -10.18 -0.11
CA GLY A 102 -20.64 -11.53 -0.26
C GLY A 102 -19.57 -12.61 -0.47
N ASP A 103 -19.99 -13.83 -0.81
CA ASP A 103 -19.08 -14.99 -0.86
C ASP A 103 -18.14 -15.03 -2.09
N GLY A 104 -18.38 -14.18 -3.08
CA GLY A 104 -17.62 -14.13 -4.34
C GLY A 104 -16.71 -12.93 -4.47
N VAL A 105 -15.83 -12.94 -5.48
CA VAL A 105 -15.05 -11.75 -5.85
C VAL A 105 -16.00 -10.61 -6.19
N ALA A 106 -15.80 -9.45 -5.57
CA ALA A 106 -16.67 -8.30 -5.75
C ALA A 106 -15.88 -7.07 -6.21
N PHE A 107 -16.36 -6.44 -7.29
CA PHE A 107 -15.86 -5.19 -7.81
C PHE A 107 -16.80 -4.08 -7.34
N LEU A 108 -16.29 -3.22 -6.47
CA LEU A 108 -17.02 -2.21 -5.72
C LEU A 108 -16.62 -0.81 -6.18
N PRO A 109 -17.39 0.23 -5.81
CA PRO A 109 -17.03 1.62 -6.07
C PRO A 109 -15.59 1.89 -5.64
N ASN A 110 -14.88 2.66 -6.47
CA ASN A 110 -13.45 2.86 -6.30
C ASN A 110 -13.09 3.58 -4.99
N MET A 111 -11.81 3.50 -4.65
CA MET A 111 -11.29 4.17 -3.47
C MET A 111 -11.49 5.69 -3.49
N GLU A 112 -11.56 6.33 -4.66
CA GLU A 112 -11.89 7.77 -4.76
C GLU A 112 -13.31 8.07 -4.24
N THR A 113 -14.28 7.19 -4.52
CA THR A 113 -15.67 7.31 -4.02
C THR A 113 -15.73 7.14 -2.51
N ILE A 114 -14.98 6.16 -1.98
CA ILE A 114 -14.90 5.91 -0.53
C ILE A 114 -14.21 7.07 0.18
N ASP A 115 -13.09 7.55 -0.36
CA ASP A 115 -12.33 8.69 0.17
C ASP A 115 -13.19 9.95 0.23
N ALA A 116 -13.90 10.29 -0.85
CA ALA A 116 -14.77 11.47 -0.90
C ALA A 116 -15.88 11.46 0.16
N ARG A 117 -16.30 10.27 0.61
CA ARG A 117 -17.33 10.12 1.65
C ARG A 117 -16.77 10.19 3.07
N LEU A 118 -15.60 9.61 3.30
CA LEU A 118 -15.03 9.43 4.64
C LEU A 118 -13.99 10.49 5.02
N ARG A 119 -13.41 11.20 4.04
CA ARG A 119 -12.43 12.26 4.25
C ARG A 119 -13.14 13.62 4.43
N PRO A 120 -12.77 14.41 5.45
CA PRO A 120 -13.20 15.80 5.53
C PRO A 120 -12.82 16.60 4.27
N GLN A 121 -13.73 17.43 3.75
CA GLN A 121 -13.54 18.13 2.48
C GLN A 121 -12.32 19.05 2.48
N ASP A 122 -11.96 19.61 3.63
CA ASP A 122 -10.85 20.55 3.85
C ASP A 122 -9.48 19.87 4.01
N TRP A 123 -9.42 18.53 3.96
CA TRP A 123 -8.14 17.82 3.99
C TRP A 123 -7.45 17.88 2.63
N PRO A 124 -6.17 18.28 2.58
CA PRO A 124 -5.39 18.26 1.34
C PRO A 124 -5.15 16.83 0.87
N TYR A 125 -5.19 16.62 -0.44
CA TYR A 125 -4.84 15.35 -1.05
C TYR A 125 -3.32 15.15 -1.14
N GLU A 126 -2.59 16.24 -1.38
CA GLU A 126 -1.15 16.27 -1.57
C GLU A 126 -0.51 17.34 -0.69
N ARG A 127 0.78 17.19 -0.42
CA ARG A 127 1.50 18.11 0.46
C ARG A 127 1.63 19.52 -0.09
N LYS A 128 1.76 19.66 -1.40
CA LYS A 128 1.82 20.98 -2.04
C LYS A 128 0.55 21.82 -1.82
N ASP A 129 -0.57 21.18 -1.48
CA ASP A 129 -1.87 21.81 -1.22
C ASP A 129 -2.10 22.04 0.29
N GLU A 130 -1.11 21.74 1.14
CA GLU A 130 -1.19 21.96 2.59
C GLU A 130 -1.17 23.46 2.93
N PRO A 131 -2.01 23.90 3.89
CA PRO A 131 -1.83 25.20 4.51
C PRO A 131 -0.43 25.37 5.12
N PRO A 132 0.13 26.59 5.18
CA PRO A 132 1.38 26.85 5.89
C PRO A 132 1.33 26.34 7.33
N ASN A 133 2.43 25.80 7.83
CA ASN A 133 2.54 25.23 9.18
C ASN A 133 1.53 24.11 9.48
N SER A 134 1.14 23.31 8.49
CA SER A 134 0.24 22.17 8.69
C SER A 134 0.85 21.09 9.60
N PRO A 135 0.08 20.54 10.57
CA PRO A 135 0.54 19.41 11.38
C PRO A 135 0.76 18.16 10.53
N LEU A 136 1.59 17.24 11.02
CA LEU A 136 1.81 15.95 10.32
C LEU A 136 0.53 15.13 10.27
N LEU A 137 -0.13 14.97 11.42
CA LEU A 137 -1.29 14.09 11.57
C LEU A 137 -2.59 14.87 11.44
N TYR A 138 -3.46 14.40 10.54
CA TYR A 138 -4.86 14.78 10.52
C TYR A 138 -5.68 13.56 10.88
N VAL A 139 -6.63 13.72 11.80
CA VAL A 139 -7.46 12.64 12.32
C VAL A 139 -8.92 13.05 12.30
N HIS A 140 -9.78 12.19 11.77
CA HIS A 140 -11.22 12.42 11.69
C HIS A 140 -12.00 11.18 12.14
N ILE A 141 -13.07 11.40 12.91
CA ILE A 141 -14.00 10.33 13.29
C ILE A 141 -15.37 10.58 12.66
N THR A 142 -15.83 9.64 11.84
CA THR A 142 -17.24 9.56 11.42
C THR A 142 -17.95 8.51 12.27
N LYS A 143 -18.96 8.91 13.04
CA LYS A 143 -19.74 8.04 13.92
C LYS A 143 -21.02 7.59 13.20
N PHE A 144 -21.19 6.29 13.01
CA PHE A 144 -22.39 5.66 12.48
C PHE A 144 -23.21 5.08 13.63
N SER A 145 -24.47 4.69 13.38
CA SER A 145 -25.30 4.05 14.42
C SER A 145 -24.85 2.64 14.78
N ASP A 146 -24.12 1.97 13.88
CA ASP A 146 -23.64 0.59 13.97
C ASP A 146 -22.11 0.47 13.94
N GLY A 147 -21.38 1.59 14.13
CA GLY A 147 -19.92 1.58 14.26
C GLY A 147 -19.27 2.95 14.02
N ALA A 148 -17.98 2.95 13.67
CA ALA A 148 -17.24 4.19 13.42
C ALA A 148 -16.11 4.01 12.41
N VAL A 149 -15.83 5.10 11.67
CA VAL A 149 -14.64 5.22 10.83
C VAL A 149 -13.67 6.21 11.46
N LEU A 150 -12.44 5.76 11.69
CA LEU A 150 -11.31 6.62 12.01
C LEU A 150 -10.48 6.84 10.73
N ALA A 151 -10.55 8.04 10.18
CA ALA A 151 -9.70 8.47 9.08
C ALA A 151 -8.42 9.10 9.63
N MET A 152 -7.28 8.76 9.02
CA MET A 152 -5.99 9.38 9.28
C MET A 152 -5.36 9.83 7.96
N SER A 153 -4.72 11.00 7.97
CA SER A 153 -3.90 11.48 6.86
C SER A 153 -2.51 11.86 7.36
N VAL A 154 -1.47 11.32 6.73
CA VAL A 154 -0.07 11.47 7.15
C VAL A 154 0.83 11.70 5.92
N PRO A 155 1.75 12.68 5.93
CA PRO A 155 2.84 12.79 4.97
C PRO A 155 3.56 11.45 4.77
N HIS A 156 3.63 10.93 3.54
CA HIS A 156 4.29 9.65 3.31
C HIS A 156 5.81 9.73 3.58
N VAL A 157 6.41 10.93 3.52
CA VAL A 157 7.78 11.16 4.01
C VAL A 157 7.96 10.89 5.50
N PHE A 158 6.88 10.97 6.28
CA PHE A 158 6.96 10.72 7.71
C PHE A 158 6.77 9.23 8.02
N ALA A 159 5.84 8.56 7.33
CA ALA A 159 5.54 7.15 7.57
C ALA A 159 5.04 6.41 6.32
N ASP A 160 5.56 5.19 6.16
CA ASP A 160 4.91 4.15 5.36
C ASP A 160 3.72 3.54 6.14
N GLN A 161 3.04 2.52 5.58
CA GLN A 161 1.91 1.89 6.28
C GLN A 161 2.32 1.14 7.55
N GLY A 162 3.51 0.54 7.59
CA GLY A 162 4.01 -0.11 8.79
C GLY A 162 4.28 0.91 9.89
N GLY A 163 4.81 2.06 9.52
CA GLY A 163 5.03 3.20 10.40
C GLY A 163 3.72 3.80 10.92
N LEU A 164 2.72 3.95 10.05
CA LEU A 164 1.38 4.37 10.47
C LEU A 164 0.77 3.35 11.44
N ALA A 165 0.93 2.05 11.20
CA ALA A 165 0.48 1.04 12.14
C ALA A 165 1.20 1.15 13.49
N ASN A 166 2.51 1.42 13.52
CA ASN A 166 3.25 1.66 14.76
C ASN A 166 2.72 2.88 15.52
N ILE A 167 2.37 3.98 14.82
CA ILE A 167 1.71 5.14 15.43
C ILE A 167 0.40 4.74 16.09
N VAL A 168 -0.46 3.98 15.40
CA VAL A 168 -1.74 3.52 15.96
C VAL A 168 -1.53 2.58 17.15
N LYS A 169 -0.59 1.64 17.08
CA LYS A 169 -0.29 0.71 18.18
C LYS A 169 0.20 1.44 19.42
N ALA A 170 1.16 2.35 19.28
CA ALA A 170 1.66 3.15 20.39
C ALA A 170 0.58 4.06 20.98
N TRP A 171 -0.29 4.62 20.12
CA TRP A 171 -1.43 5.42 20.55
C TRP A 171 -2.41 4.60 21.39
N LEU A 172 -2.80 3.42 20.94
CA LEU A 172 -3.68 2.52 21.67
C LEU A 172 -3.02 2.01 22.98
N ALA A 173 -1.72 1.76 22.99
CA ALA A 173 -0.99 1.41 24.21
C ALA A 173 -1.06 2.55 25.26
N VAL A 174 -0.89 3.80 24.83
CA VAL A 174 -1.02 4.98 25.72
C VAL A 174 -2.44 5.12 26.28
N ILE A 175 -3.46 4.82 25.47
CA ILE A 175 -4.88 4.79 25.90
C ILE A 175 -5.08 3.74 27.01
N GLU A 176 -4.44 2.57 26.89
CA GLU A 176 -4.45 1.53 27.91
C GLU A 176 -3.60 1.86 29.16
N GLY A 177 -2.95 3.03 29.19
CA GLY A 177 -2.05 3.42 30.29
C GLY A 177 -0.68 2.74 30.24
N LYS A 178 -0.31 2.10 29.12
CA LYS A 178 1.00 1.49 28.91
C LYS A 178 1.99 2.51 28.33
N THR A 179 3.28 2.31 28.61
CA THR A 179 4.36 3.05 27.97
C THR A 179 4.64 2.44 26.60
N PRO A 180 4.56 3.20 25.49
CA PRO A 180 4.93 2.70 24.18
C PRO A 180 6.47 2.57 24.07
N PRO A 181 6.99 1.81 23.10
CA PRO A 181 8.42 1.80 22.79
C PRO A 181 8.97 3.20 22.52
N GLU A 182 10.26 3.40 22.75
CA GLU A 182 10.93 4.65 22.37
C GLU A 182 10.88 4.87 20.85
N MET A 183 10.80 6.14 20.45
CA MET A 183 10.77 6.49 19.02
C MET A 183 12.15 6.25 18.39
N THR A 184 12.30 5.10 17.73
CA THR A 184 13.53 4.72 17.03
C THR A 184 13.74 5.63 15.81
N GLY A 185 14.97 6.14 15.64
CA GLY A 185 15.28 7.08 14.56
C GLY A 185 14.72 8.50 14.80
N TYR A 186 14.58 8.91 16.07
CA TYR A 186 14.11 10.26 16.41
C TYR A 186 14.95 11.35 15.71
N LYS A 187 16.27 11.31 15.88
CA LYS A 187 17.26 12.15 15.14
C LYS A 187 18.09 11.38 14.14
N ASP A 188 18.28 10.08 14.37
CA ASP A 188 19.23 9.27 13.64
C ASP A 188 18.65 8.76 12.33
N ASP A 189 19.45 8.80 11.27
CA ASP A 189 19.13 8.18 9.98
C ASP A 189 19.45 6.68 10.05
N VAL A 190 18.54 5.89 10.62
CA VAL A 190 18.72 4.45 10.86
C VAL A 190 19.08 3.70 9.57
N LEU A 191 18.35 3.95 8.49
CA LEU A 191 18.61 3.33 7.18
C LEU A 191 19.79 3.97 6.44
N GLY A 192 20.23 5.14 6.87
CA GLY A 192 21.42 5.82 6.39
C GLY A 192 22.71 5.43 7.10
N GLY A 193 22.65 4.53 8.08
CA GLY A 193 23.84 4.06 8.79
C GLY A 193 24.84 3.34 7.87
N GLU A 194 26.11 3.32 8.29
CA GLU A 194 27.21 2.71 7.53
C GLU A 194 26.94 1.25 7.17
N LYS A 195 26.30 0.49 8.07
CA LYS A 195 26.01 -0.93 7.88
C LYS A 195 25.00 -1.23 6.77
N LEU A 196 24.10 -0.28 6.47
CA LEU A 196 22.97 -0.50 5.56
C LEU A 196 23.10 0.23 4.23
N SER A 197 23.69 1.42 4.22
CA SER A 197 23.69 2.29 3.03
C SER A 197 25.05 2.72 2.54
N ASN A 198 26.13 2.47 3.28
CA ASN A 198 27.49 2.78 2.84
C ASN A 198 28.11 1.59 2.10
N VAL A 199 27.42 1.13 1.06
CA VAL A 199 27.87 0.06 0.18
C VAL A 199 27.97 0.62 -1.23
N ASP A 200 29.10 0.40 -1.87
CA ASP A 200 29.30 0.71 -3.28
C ASP A 200 28.43 -0.21 -4.13
N VAL A 201 27.37 0.35 -4.70
CA VAL A 201 26.44 -0.38 -5.54
C VAL A 201 26.77 -0.13 -7.01
N ASN A 202 27.30 -1.15 -7.68
CA ASN A 202 27.41 -1.15 -9.13
C ASN A 202 25.99 -1.17 -9.74
N GLN A 203 25.59 -0.07 -10.37
CA GLN A 203 24.24 0.06 -10.94
C GLN A 203 24.02 -0.84 -12.16
N ASP A 204 25.09 -1.26 -12.84
CA ASP A 204 25.00 -2.18 -13.98
C ASP A 204 24.67 -3.61 -13.51
N GLU A 205 25.12 -4.01 -12.32
CA GLU A 205 24.73 -5.28 -11.69
C GLU A 205 23.28 -5.30 -11.21
N ARG A 206 22.62 -4.12 -11.16
CA ARG A 206 21.23 -3.96 -10.77
C ARG A 206 20.28 -3.77 -11.95
N ILE A 207 20.73 -3.99 -13.19
CA ILE A 207 19.83 -4.01 -14.37
C ILE A 207 18.69 -5.00 -14.13
N GLY A 208 17.45 -4.55 -14.37
CA GLY A 208 16.24 -5.30 -14.07
C GLY A 208 15.79 -5.19 -12.60
N ARG A 209 16.45 -4.39 -11.77
CA ARG A 209 16.02 -4.11 -10.38
C ARG A 209 15.89 -2.60 -10.20
N MET A 210 15.53 -2.18 -8.98
CA MET A 210 15.64 -0.76 -8.62
C MET A 210 17.11 -0.34 -8.75
N ARG A 211 17.38 0.62 -9.63
CA ARG A 211 18.70 1.19 -9.93
C ARG A 211 18.61 2.67 -10.31
N ILE A 212 19.71 3.40 -10.12
CA ILE A 212 19.93 4.71 -10.76
C ILE A 212 20.08 4.47 -12.25
N ARG A 213 19.29 5.18 -13.06
CA ARG A 213 19.40 5.11 -14.52
C ARG A 213 20.12 6.34 -15.09
N SER A 214 20.73 6.13 -16.25
CA SER A 214 21.20 7.23 -17.10
C SER A 214 20.00 8.08 -17.56
N LYS A 215 20.25 9.34 -17.94
CA LYS A 215 19.18 10.21 -18.50
C LYS A 215 18.51 9.58 -19.73
N LYS A 216 19.27 8.83 -20.54
CA LYS A 216 18.77 8.12 -21.72
C LYS A 216 17.80 7.00 -21.31
N ASP A 217 18.22 6.11 -20.40
CA ASP A 217 17.39 5.00 -19.92
C ASP A 217 16.12 5.52 -19.23
N GLN A 218 16.24 6.58 -18.43
CA GLN A 218 15.09 7.22 -17.80
C GLN A 218 14.11 7.78 -18.84
N ALA A 219 14.60 8.44 -19.89
CA ALA A 219 13.77 8.98 -20.95
C ALA A 219 13.05 7.87 -21.74
N LEU A 220 13.71 6.73 -21.99
CA LEU A 220 13.07 5.60 -22.67
C LEU A 220 11.94 4.98 -21.84
N VAL A 221 12.16 4.77 -20.53
CA VAL A 221 11.11 4.26 -19.63
C VAL A 221 9.92 5.23 -19.55
N ILE A 222 10.17 6.53 -19.37
CA ILE A 222 9.11 7.54 -19.34
C ILE A 222 8.37 7.57 -20.69
N GLY A 223 9.11 7.55 -21.80
CA GLY A 223 8.54 7.56 -23.15
C GLY A 223 7.63 6.36 -23.41
N ARG A 224 7.98 5.18 -22.89
CA ARG A 224 7.13 3.99 -22.98
C ARG A 224 5.84 4.13 -22.18
N ILE A 225 5.91 4.62 -20.94
CA ILE A 225 4.72 4.90 -20.12
C ILE A 225 3.84 5.94 -20.82
N ALA A 226 4.45 7.00 -21.38
CA ALA A 226 3.73 8.02 -22.12
C ALA A 226 3.02 7.44 -23.36
N LEU A 227 3.66 6.55 -24.10
CA LEU A 227 3.05 5.85 -25.24
C LEU A 227 1.84 5.02 -24.82
N ASP A 228 1.96 4.25 -23.73
CA ASP A 228 0.84 3.47 -23.18
C ASP A 228 -0.32 4.39 -22.73
N LEU A 229 -0.03 5.56 -22.13
CA LEU A 229 -1.03 6.55 -21.73
C LEU A 229 -1.67 7.28 -22.92
N VAL A 230 -0.94 7.52 -24.02
CA VAL A 230 -1.47 8.12 -25.25
C VAL A 230 -2.40 7.15 -25.96
N LYS A 231 -2.04 5.87 -26.00
CA LYS A 231 -2.86 4.80 -26.57
C LYS A 231 -4.15 4.64 -25.77
N ASP A 232 -4.03 4.48 -24.45
CA ASP A 232 -5.14 4.17 -23.56
C ASP A 232 -5.42 5.33 -22.60
N ARG A 233 -6.01 6.42 -23.10
CA ARG A 233 -6.10 7.71 -22.36
C ARG A 233 -6.92 7.68 -21.07
N LYS A 234 -7.86 6.74 -20.94
CA LYS A 234 -8.77 6.63 -19.79
C LYS A 234 -8.56 5.29 -19.10
N GLU A 235 -8.64 5.30 -17.77
CA GLU A 235 -8.71 4.11 -16.94
C GLU A 235 -9.95 4.17 -16.07
N GLU A 236 -10.37 2.99 -15.62
CA GLU A 236 -11.32 2.83 -14.54
C GLU A 236 -10.61 2.18 -13.36
N SER A 237 -11.00 2.57 -12.15
CA SER A 237 -10.58 1.96 -10.89
C SER A 237 -11.75 1.26 -10.20
N ARG A 238 -11.44 0.29 -9.35
CA ARG A 238 -12.37 -0.45 -8.50
C ARG A 238 -11.71 -0.75 -7.16
N LEU A 239 -12.51 -0.75 -6.11
CA LEU A 239 -12.18 -1.46 -4.88
C LEU A 239 -12.56 -2.93 -5.11
N VAL A 240 -11.67 -3.86 -4.80
CA VAL A 240 -11.88 -5.28 -5.05
C VAL A 240 -11.83 -6.04 -3.73
N PHE A 241 -12.88 -6.80 -3.46
CA PHE A 241 -12.88 -7.80 -2.40
C PHE A 241 -12.56 -9.17 -2.99
N LEU A 242 -11.57 -9.85 -2.39
CA LEU A 242 -11.20 -11.23 -2.70
C LEU A 242 -11.49 -12.13 -1.50
N PRO A 243 -12.47 -13.05 -1.57
CA PRO A 243 -12.75 -13.98 -0.48
C PRO A 243 -11.53 -14.79 -0.05
N ILE A 244 -11.38 -15.04 1.25
CA ILE A 244 -10.21 -15.74 1.79
C ILE A 244 -10.07 -17.14 1.20
N GLN A 245 -11.20 -17.83 1.02
CA GLN A 245 -11.25 -19.20 0.51
C GLN A 245 -10.84 -19.27 -0.95
N VAL A 246 -11.23 -18.28 -1.76
CA VAL A 246 -10.81 -18.17 -3.17
C VAL A 246 -9.28 -18.05 -3.23
N VAL A 247 -8.70 -17.09 -2.50
CA VAL A 247 -7.23 -16.87 -2.53
C VAL A 247 -6.46 -18.09 -2.01
N GLN A 248 -6.95 -18.72 -0.93
CA GLN A 248 -6.31 -19.91 -0.36
C GLN A 248 -6.40 -21.12 -1.30
N SER A 249 -7.58 -21.38 -1.90
CA SER A 249 -7.75 -22.44 -2.89
C SER A 249 -6.81 -22.27 -4.07
N LEU A 250 -6.69 -21.04 -4.61
CA LEU A 250 -5.77 -20.74 -5.70
C LEU A 250 -4.30 -20.96 -5.31
N ARG A 251 -3.92 -20.56 -4.09
CA ARG A 251 -2.58 -20.79 -3.53
C ARG A 251 -2.27 -22.27 -3.43
N ASP A 252 -3.18 -23.05 -2.86
CA ASP A 252 -2.95 -24.46 -2.59
C ASP A 252 -2.86 -25.26 -3.90
N LYS A 253 -3.69 -24.95 -4.90
CA LYS A 253 -3.56 -25.47 -6.26
C LYS A 253 -2.23 -25.07 -6.94
N ALA A 254 -1.81 -23.81 -6.80
CA ALA A 254 -0.53 -23.36 -7.34
C ALA A 254 0.67 -24.10 -6.71
N ARG A 255 0.61 -24.36 -5.40
CA ARG A 255 1.61 -25.15 -4.67
C ARG A 255 1.66 -26.58 -5.20
N GLU A 256 0.51 -27.22 -5.35
CA GLU A 256 0.40 -28.59 -5.90
C GLU A 256 0.97 -28.69 -7.32
N ARG A 257 0.62 -27.76 -8.22
CA ARG A 257 1.11 -27.78 -9.60
C ARG A 257 2.60 -27.54 -9.75
N LEU A 258 3.21 -26.86 -8.77
CA LEU A 258 4.64 -26.57 -8.72
C LEU A 258 5.42 -27.56 -7.87
N ASP A 259 4.73 -28.45 -7.16
CA ASP A 259 5.38 -29.48 -6.36
C ASP A 259 6.27 -30.37 -7.23
N GLY A 260 7.47 -30.67 -6.74
CA GLY A 260 8.53 -31.33 -7.52
C GLY A 260 9.10 -30.54 -8.70
N LYS A 261 8.50 -29.40 -9.11
CA LYS A 261 9.00 -28.54 -10.20
C LYS A 261 9.88 -27.39 -9.72
N HIS A 262 9.65 -26.89 -8.51
CA HIS A 262 10.46 -25.80 -7.94
C HIS A 262 10.56 -25.89 -6.41
N ILE A 263 11.76 -25.63 -5.87
CA ILE A 263 12.02 -25.71 -4.41
C ILE A 263 11.16 -24.75 -3.57
N LEU A 264 10.77 -23.63 -4.17
CA LEU A 264 9.94 -22.59 -3.52
C LEU A 264 8.44 -22.83 -3.68
N ALA A 265 8.00 -23.97 -4.23
CA ALA A 265 6.57 -24.25 -4.46
C ALA A 265 5.76 -24.03 -3.18
N ASN A 266 6.19 -24.64 -2.06
CA ASN A 266 5.52 -24.54 -0.76
C ASN A 266 5.58 -23.14 -0.10
N GLU A 267 6.41 -22.23 -0.60
CA GLU A 267 6.56 -20.88 -0.06
C GLU A 267 5.62 -19.85 -0.70
N ILE A 268 4.90 -20.21 -1.76
CA ILE A 268 3.92 -19.31 -2.40
C ILE A 268 2.89 -18.87 -1.37
N SER A 269 2.70 -17.56 -1.24
CA SER A 269 1.81 -16.93 -0.27
C SER A 269 0.52 -16.41 -0.93
N ASN A 270 -0.45 -16.02 -0.09
CA ASN A 270 -1.63 -15.31 -0.56
C ASN A 270 -1.27 -14.00 -1.30
N GLY A 271 -0.21 -13.29 -0.85
CA GLY A 271 0.24 -12.07 -1.51
C GLY A 271 0.79 -12.30 -2.92
N ASP A 272 1.46 -13.43 -3.16
CA ASP A 272 1.94 -13.81 -4.49
C ASP A 272 0.78 -14.12 -5.43
N ILE A 273 -0.21 -14.87 -4.94
CA ILE A 273 -1.43 -15.20 -5.70
C ILE A 273 -2.21 -13.94 -6.06
N ILE A 274 -2.45 -13.04 -5.10
CA ILE A 274 -3.15 -11.78 -5.37
C ILE A 274 -2.38 -10.94 -6.40
N THR A 275 -1.06 -10.85 -6.26
CA THR A 275 -0.19 -10.17 -7.22
C THR A 275 -0.28 -10.80 -8.61
N ALA A 276 -0.32 -12.13 -8.69
CA ALA A 276 -0.47 -12.86 -9.95
C ALA A 276 -1.85 -12.63 -10.60
N ILE A 277 -2.93 -12.70 -9.83
CA ILE A 277 -4.31 -12.42 -10.29
C ILE A 277 -4.36 -11.04 -10.95
N PHE A 278 -3.94 -9.98 -10.26
CA PHE A 278 -4.04 -8.63 -10.80
C PHE A 278 -3.04 -8.35 -11.92
N THR A 279 -1.85 -8.97 -11.89
CA THR A 279 -0.92 -8.93 -13.02
C THR A 279 -1.57 -9.53 -14.27
N LYS A 280 -2.31 -10.64 -14.14
CA LYS A 280 -3.02 -11.30 -15.23
C LYS A 280 -4.23 -10.48 -15.71
N LEU A 281 -5.08 -10.02 -14.79
CA LEU A 281 -6.29 -9.24 -15.11
C LEU A 281 -5.98 -7.91 -15.79
N ALA A 282 -4.91 -7.21 -15.37
CA ALA A 282 -4.45 -5.98 -16.03
C ALA A 282 -4.06 -6.18 -17.51
N ARG A 283 -4.02 -7.42 -17.97
CA ARG A 283 -3.51 -7.86 -19.27
C ARG A 283 -4.46 -8.83 -19.96
N ILE A 284 -5.71 -8.92 -19.49
CA ILE A 284 -6.70 -9.88 -20.02
C ILE A 284 -7.00 -9.66 -21.51
N ASN A 285 -6.81 -8.44 -22.01
CA ASN A 285 -6.98 -8.08 -23.41
C ASN A 285 -5.72 -8.30 -24.27
N SER A 286 -4.61 -8.71 -23.67
CA SER A 286 -3.37 -8.90 -24.41
C SER A 286 -3.44 -10.13 -25.29
N GLU A 287 -2.99 -10.00 -26.53
CA GLU A 287 -2.96 -11.10 -27.50
C GLU A 287 -1.53 -11.58 -27.82
N SER A 288 -0.52 -10.82 -27.41
CA SER A 288 0.89 -11.06 -27.74
C SER A 288 1.77 -11.20 -26.50
N LYS A 289 2.93 -11.84 -26.70
CA LYS A 289 3.99 -11.91 -25.69
C LYS A 289 4.67 -10.55 -25.55
N TYR A 290 4.97 -10.13 -24.33
CA TYR A 290 5.81 -8.96 -24.06
C TYR A 290 6.46 -9.04 -22.67
N ASP A 291 7.51 -8.24 -22.46
CA ASP A 291 8.26 -8.25 -21.21
C ASP A 291 7.64 -7.32 -20.16
N ILE A 292 7.60 -7.78 -18.92
CA ILE A 292 7.12 -7.01 -17.77
C ILE A 292 8.20 -6.93 -16.69
N SER A 293 8.26 -5.76 -16.04
CA SER A 293 8.96 -5.57 -14.78
C SER A 293 7.92 -5.57 -13.67
N LEU A 294 7.85 -6.67 -12.91
CA LEU A 294 6.97 -6.80 -11.76
C LEU A 294 7.78 -6.52 -10.49
N SER A 295 7.34 -5.54 -9.70
CA SER A 295 7.98 -5.18 -8.43
C SER A 295 7.04 -5.34 -7.25
N SER A 296 7.60 -5.68 -6.08
CA SER A 296 6.85 -5.82 -4.83
C SER A 296 7.56 -5.09 -3.70
N THR A 297 6.82 -4.31 -2.90
CA THR A 297 7.38 -3.62 -1.73
C THR A 297 7.75 -4.61 -0.63
N ILE A 298 8.94 -4.48 -0.07
CA ILE A 298 9.50 -5.30 1.01
C ILE A 298 9.65 -4.44 2.27
N ASN A 299 8.87 -4.73 3.32
CA ASN A 299 9.06 -4.13 4.65
C ASN A 299 10.37 -4.64 5.26
N LEU A 300 11.16 -3.76 5.88
CA LEU A 300 12.44 -4.08 6.51
C LEU A 300 12.34 -4.28 8.03
N ARG A 301 11.22 -3.87 8.65
CA ARG A 301 10.97 -4.13 10.09
C ARG A 301 11.00 -5.63 10.36
N ASP A 302 11.64 -6.01 11.45
CA ASP A 302 11.94 -7.40 11.86
C ASP A 302 12.82 -8.21 10.90
N ARG A 303 13.41 -7.57 9.87
CA ARG A 303 14.28 -8.24 8.88
C ARG A 303 15.71 -7.73 8.86
N ILE A 304 15.98 -6.62 9.54
CA ILE A 304 17.33 -6.08 9.75
C ILE A 304 17.58 -5.90 11.25
N PRO A 305 18.82 -6.11 11.74
CA PRO A 305 19.15 -5.97 13.16
C PRO A 305 18.78 -4.61 13.77
N GLU A 306 18.82 -3.54 12.97
CA GLU A 306 18.49 -2.18 13.39
C GLU A 306 17.01 -1.99 13.72
N LEU A 307 16.11 -2.84 13.20
CA LEU A 307 14.65 -2.71 13.30
C LEU A 307 13.97 -3.99 13.83
N GLN A 308 14.65 -4.77 14.67
CA GLN A 308 14.06 -5.93 15.36
C GLN A 308 13.38 -5.53 16.68
N GLY A 309 12.26 -6.18 17.00
CA GLY A 309 11.57 -6.03 18.28
C GLY A 309 11.14 -4.59 18.55
N GLU A 310 11.35 -4.10 19.77
CA GLU A 310 10.95 -2.74 20.19
C GLU A 310 11.52 -1.64 19.29
N LYS A 311 12.69 -1.84 18.66
CA LYS A 311 13.25 -0.88 17.70
C LYS A 311 12.40 -0.79 16.43
N GLY A 312 11.93 -1.94 15.93
CA GLY A 312 11.03 -2.02 14.79
C GLY A 312 9.65 -1.42 15.12
N GLU A 313 9.14 -1.68 16.33
CA GLU A 313 7.87 -1.14 16.83
C GLU A 313 7.93 0.37 17.05
N GLY A 314 9.08 0.91 17.46
CA GLY A 314 9.33 2.33 17.64
C GLY A 314 9.67 3.10 16.34
N PHE A 315 9.90 2.40 15.22
CA PHE A 315 10.31 3.03 13.96
C PHE A 315 9.11 3.36 13.06
N VAL A 316 8.81 4.65 12.91
CA VAL A 316 7.64 5.11 12.12
C VAL A 316 7.99 5.53 10.70
N HIS A 317 9.26 5.72 10.36
CA HIS A 317 9.69 6.19 9.04
C HIS A 317 9.57 5.11 7.95
N ASN A 318 9.87 5.45 6.69
CA ASN A 318 9.78 4.49 5.60
C ASN A 318 10.88 3.42 5.79
N ALA A 319 10.48 2.15 5.92
CA ALA A 319 11.37 1.01 6.08
C ALA A 319 11.13 0.01 4.96
N VAL A 320 11.37 0.43 3.71
CA VAL A 320 11.07 -0.40 2.54
C VAL A 320 12.20 -0.44 1.53
N HIS A 321 12.31 -1.58 0.85
CA HIS A 321 12.98 -1.71 -0.45
C HIS A 321 12.09 -2.56 -1.39
N TYR A 322 12.57 -2.96 -2.56
CA TYR A 322 11.74 -3.55 -3.62
C TYR A 322 12.32 -4.83 -4.20
N ALA A 323 11.53 -5.90 -4.14
CA ALA A 323 11.71 -7.08 -4.95
C ALA A 323 11.37 -6.76 -6.41
N THR A 324 12.12 -7.32 -7.35
CA THR A 324 11.85 -7.15 -8.80
C THR A 324 12.08 -8.46 -9.53
N THR A 325 11.12 -8.86 -10.37
CA THR A 325 11.29 -9.91 -11.37
C THR A 325 10.98 -9.34 -12.76
N ASN A 326 11.71 -9.82 -13.76
CA ASN A 326 11.49 -9.48 -15.16
C ASN A 326 11.27 -10.76 -15.94
N PHE A 327 10.15 -10.85 -16.61
CA PHE A 327 9.81 -12.02 -17.39
C PHE A 327 8.89 -11.66 -18.54
N ALA A 328 8.90 -12.51 -19.56
CA ALA A 328 7.99 -12.37 -20.68
C ALA A 328 6.64 -12.99 -20.32
N ILE A 329 5.59 -12.20 -20.38
CA ILE A 329 4.22 -12.66 -20.16
C ILE A 329 3.52 -12.83 -21.50
N LYS A 330 2.75 -13.92 -21.63
CA LYS A 330 1.88 -14.20 -22.79
C LYS A 330 0.46 -14.52 -22.28
N PRO A 331 -0.55 -14.54 -23.17
CA PRO A 331 -1.93 -14.81 -22.75
C PRO A 331 -2.10 -16.16 -22.05
N SER A 332 -1.25 -17.15 -22.34
CA SER A 332 -1.26 -18.47 -21.71
C SER A 332 -0.34 -18.62 -20.49
N THR A 333 0.40 -17.58 -20.06
CA THR A 333 1.23 -17.66 -18.84
C THR A 333 0.35 -17.95 -17.63
N GLU A 334 0.64 -19.02 -16.89
CA GLU A 334 -0.18 -19.48 -15.78
C GLU A 334 0.00 -18.60 -14.53
N ILE A 335 -1.00 -18.58 -13.64
CA ILE A 335 -0.94 -17.69 -12.46
C ILE A 335 0.12 -18.16 -11.47
N GLU A 336 0.32 -19.47 -11.37
CA GLU A 336 1.33 -20.10 -10.54
C GLU A 336 2.74 -19.76 -11.02
N GLU A 337 2.95 -19.59 -12.33
CA GLU A 337 4.22 -19.12 -12.87
C GLU A 337 4.48 -17.68 -12.43
N ILE A 338 3.49 -16.80 -12.57
CA ILE A 338 3.60 -15.39 -12.14
C ILE A 338 3.84 -15.30 -10.62
N ALA A 339 3.09 -16.09 -9.84
CA ALA A 339 3.23 -16.13 -8.38
C ALA A 339 4.61 -16.64 -7.96
N LEU A 340 5.14 -17.66 -8.64
CA LEU A 340 6.48 -18.18 -8.42
C LEU A 340 7.56 -17.15 -8.76
N GLN A 341 7.44 -16.45 -9.89
CA GLN A 341 8.37 -15.37 -10.26
C GLN A 341 8.41 -14.26 -9.20
N ASN A 342 7.24 -13.88 -8.67
CA ASN A 342 7.17 -12.91 -7.56
C ASN A 342 7.82 -13.47 -6.29
N ARG A 343 7.55 -14.73 -5.93
CA ARG A 343 8.14 -15.39 -4.74
C ARG A 343 9.66 -15.48 -4.83
N ILE A 344 10.22 -15.83 -6.00
CA ILE A 344 11.67 -15.85 -6.23
C ILE A 344 12.25 -14.45 -5.99
N ALA A 345 11.64 -13.41 -6.56
CA ALA A 345 12.11 -12.04 -6.37
C ALA A 345 11.99 -11.56 -4.91
N VAL A 346 10.91 -11.92 -4.21
CA VAL A 346 10.75 -11.63 -2.79
C VAL A 346 11.86 -12.27 -1.98
N ASN A 347 12.13 -13.57 -2.17
CA ASN A 347 13.18 -14.26 -1.42
C ASN A 347 14.57 -13.67 -1.69
N LYS A 348 14.87 -13.32 -2.96
CA LYS A 348 16.12 -12.63 -3.31
C LYS A 348 16.23 -11.28 -2.60
N ALA A 349 15.14 -10.53 -2.55
CA ALA A 349 15.09 -9.21 -1.93
C ALA A 349 15.14 -9.26 -0.39
N LEU A 350 15.00 -10.45 0.22
CA LEU A 350 15.18 -10.66 1.66
C LEU A 350 16.63 -10.99 2.04
N GLU A 351 17.50 -11.28 1.06
CA GLU A 351 18.91 -11.47 1.33
C GLU A 351 19.56 -10.16 1.80
N GLU A 352 20.43 -10.25 2.81
CA GLU A 352 21.08 -9.08 3.41
C GLU A 352 21.80 -8.20 2.38
N SER A 353 22.48 -8.82 1.40
CA SER A 353 23.18 -8.10 0.34
C SER A 353 22.23 -7.30 -0.56
N ASP A 354 21.06 -7.83 -0.90
CA ASP A 354 20.09 -7.13 -1.74
C ASP A 354 19.32 -6.06 -0.95
N ILE A 355 19.09 -6.26 0.35
CA ILE A 355 18.56 -5.22 1.25
C ILE A 355 19.51 -4.02 1.28
N LYS A 356 20.81 -4.24 1.54
CA LYS A 356 21.80 -3.16 1.58
C LYS A 356 21.89 -2.42 0.25
N ALA A 357 21.97 -3.15 -0.85
CA ALA A 357 22.02 -2.56 -2.18
C ALA A 357 20.73 -1.79 -2.51
N GLY A 358 19.55 -2.32 -2.15
CA GLY A 358 18.26 -1.67 -2.33
C GLY A 358 18.13 -0.37 -1.55
N VAL A 359 18.50 -0.37 -0.26
CA VAL A 359 18.48 0.82 0.61
C VAL A 359 19.46 1.88 0.09
N SER A 360 20.68 1.49 -0.26
CA SER A 360 21.68 2.40 -0.86
C SER A 360 21.14 3.05 -2.15
N THR A 361 20.64 2.24 -3.10
CA THR A 361 20.05 2.76 -4.34
C THR A 361 18.86 3.69 -4.11
N LEU A 362 17.97 3.38 -3.17
CA LEU A 362 16.79 4.21 -2.86
C LEU A 362 17.22 5.63 -2.46
N ARG A 363 18.25 5.72 -1.63
CA ARG A 363 18.81 6.99 -1.15
C ARG A 363 19.47 7.77 -2.27
N GLU A 364 20.22 7.09 -3.14
CA GLU A 364 20.81 7.73 -4.32
C GLU A 364 19.72 8.26 -5.27
N LEU A 365 18.61 7.54 -5.46
CA LEU A 365 17.49 8.01 -6.28
C LEU A 365 16.91 9.31 -5.71
N ALA A 366 16.76 9.39 -4.38
CA ALA A 366 16.30 10.58 -3.69
C ALA A 366 17.28 11.75 -3.86
N LYS A 367 18.59 11.54 -3.65
CA LYS A 367 19.63 12.56 -3.85
C LYS A 367 19.68 13.07 -5.28
N ALA A 368 19.54 12.18 -6.26
CA ALA A 368 19.52 12.50 -7.68
C ALA A 368 18.19 13.14 -8.14
N ASN A 369 17.17 13.22 -7.27
CA ASN A 369 15.80 13.61 -7.59
C ASN A 369 15.25 12.86 -8.82
N GLN A 370 15.61 11.59 -8.96
CA GLN A 370 15.16 10.73 -10.03
C GLN A 370 13.83 10.08 -9.63
N VAL A 371 12.83 10.10 -10.51
CA VAL A 371 11.55 9.45 -10.26
C VAL A 371 11.77 7.95 -10.05
N MET A 372 11.27 7.43 -8.94
CA MET A 372 11.38 6.02 -8.57
C MET A 372 10.44 5.16 -9.42
N LEU A 373 10.86 4.86 -10.64
CA LEU A 373 10.24 3.86 -11.51
C LEU A 373 11.15 2.63 -11.56
N ILE A 374 10.59 1.47 -11.19
CA ILE A 374 11.28 0.17 -11.20
C ILE A 374 10.88 -0.55 -12.49
N CYS A 375 11.54 -0.21 -13.58
CA CYS A 375 11.24 -0.72 -14.91
C CYS A 375 12.43 -0.52 -15.84
N GLU A 376 12.62 -1.44 -16.78
CA GLU A 376 13.62 -1.30 -17.85
C GLU A 376 13.02 -0.72 -19.15
N PRO A 377 13.82 -0.05 -20.01
CA PRO A 377 13.37 0.66 -21.22
C PRO A 377 12.43 -0.08 -22.18
N HIS A 378 12.41 -1.42 -22.18
CA HIS A 378 11.58 -2.24 -23.07
C HIS A 378 10.48 -3.03 -22.35
N HIS A 379 10.40 -2.90 -21.03
CA HIS A 379 9.45 -3.63 -20.21
C HIS A 379 8.22 -2.78 -19.93
N LYS A 380 7.09 -3.43 -19.61
CA LYS A 380 5.94 -2.76 -19.02
C LYS A 380 6.00 -2.86 -17.50
N LEU A 381 5.77 -1.73 -16.83
CA LEU A 381 5.74 -1.64 -15.37
C LEU A 381 4.49 -2.30 -14.79
N TYR A 382 4.66 -3.06 -13.72
CA TYR A 382 3.60 -3.39 -12.78
C TYR A 382 4.17 -3.50 -11.37
N SER A 383 3.41 -3.09 -10.36
CA SER A 383 3.88 -3.12 -8.99
C SER A 383 2.80 -3.60 -8.02
N SER A 384 3.24 -4.22 -6.93
CA SER A 384 2.40 -4.66 -5.82
C SER A 384 2.88 -4.02 -4.52
N SER A 385 1.96 -3.45 -3.76
CA SER A 385 2.23 -2.96 -2.41
C SER A 385 1.29 -3.65 -1.44
N ASN A 386 1.84 -4.42 -0.49
CA ASN A 386 1.03 -5.18 0.45
C ASN A 386 1.08 -4.56 1.84
N TRP A 387 -0.04 -3.97 2.24
CA TRP A 387 -0.22 -3.29 3.53
C TRP A 387 -0.88 -4.18 4.58
N SER A 388 -1.49 -5.29 4.15
CA SER A 388 -2.32 -6.14 5.02
C SER A 388 -1.58 -6.66 6.26
N GLY A 389 -0.26 -6.87 6.17
CA GLY A 389 0.56 -7.28 7.31
C GLY A 389 0.76 -6.20 8.37
N SER A 390 0.69 -4.91 8.00
CA SER A 390 0.95 -3.79 8.91
C SER A 390 -0.08 -3.70 10.04
N TRP A 391 -1.33 -4.06 9.76
CA TRP A 391 -2.46 -3.84 10.68
C TRP A 391 -2.57 -4.89 11.79
N HIS A 392 -1.72 -5.92 11.77
CA HIS A 392 -1.74 -6.99 12.77
C HIS A 392 -1.55 -6.44 14.19
N GLY A 393 -2.41 -6.85 15.12
CA GLY A 393 -2.35 -6.47 16.53
C GLY A 393 -2.96 -5.11 16.87
N ILE A 394 -3.50 -4.37 15.89
CA ILE A 394 -4.31 -3.18 16.16
C ILE A 394 -5.69 -3.62 16.63
N ASP A 395 -6.10 -3.10 17.78
CA ASP A 395 -7.37 -3.44 18.43
C ASP A 395 -8.04 -2.15 18.93
N PHE A 396 -9.00 -1.64 18.16
CA PHE A 396 -9.70 -0.40 18.47
C PHE A 396 -10.75 -0.54 19.59
N THR A 397 -11.03 -1.76 20.07
CA THR A 397 -11.93 -1.94 21.22
C THR A 397 -11.43 -1.22 22.47
N LYS A 398 -10.10 -1.04 22.56
CA LYS A 398 -9.40 -0.26 23.60
C LYS A 398 -9.82 1.21 23.65
N ALA A 399 -10.40 1.70 22.55
CA ALA A 399 -10.87 3.07 22.40
C ALA A 399 -12.40 3.15 22.28
N ALA A 400 -13.14 2.09 22.58
CA ALA A 400 -14.59 2.14 22.62
C ALA A 400 -15.10 2.80 23.92
N PRO A 401 -16.35 3.30 23.93
CA PRO A 401 -17.00 3.75 25.16
C PRO A 401 -17.03 2.62 26.20
N LYS A 402 -16.74 2.94 27.47
CA LYS A 402 -16.75 1.96 28.57
C LYS A 402 -18.09 1.22 28.75
N SER A 403 -19.18 1.83 28.31
CA SER A 403 -20.54 1.28 28.39
C SER A 403 -20.89 0.34 27.23
N TYR A 404 -20.01 0.19 26.22
CA TYR A 404 -20.30 -0.64 25.06
C TYR A 404 -20.17 -2.13 25.39
N ASP A 405 -21.21 -2.90 25.05
CA ASP A 405 -21.21 -4.36 25.20
C ASP A 405 -20.54 -5.01 23.98
N PHE A 406 -19.49 -5.79 24.23
CA PHE A 406 -18.74 -6.51 23.21
C PHE A 406 -19.25 -7.93 22.95
N SER A 407 -20.36 -8.35 23.54
CA SER A 407 -20.90 -9.71 23.43
C SER A 407 -21.07 -10.22 21.99
N SER A 408 -21.38 -9.34 21.02
CA SER A 408 -21.58 -9.66 19.60
C SER A 408 -20.47 -9.14 18.66
N HIS A 409 -19.35 -8.66 19.19
CA HIS A 409 -18.31 -7.97 18.43
C HIS A 409 -17.35 -8.93 17.71
N ARG A 410 -16.99 -8.64 16.45
CA ARG A 410 -16.14 -9.53 15.64
C ARG A 410 -14.64 -9.32 15.80
N LYS A 411 -14.18 -8.27 16.51
CA LYS A 411 -12.76 -7.85 16.63
C LYS A 411 -12.04 -7.54 15.33
N GLU A 412 -12.78 -7.48 14.22
CA GLU A 412 -12.20 -7.21 12.91
C GLU A 412 -12.48 -5.77 12.49
N MET A 413 -11.50 -5.19 11.81
CA MET A 413 -11.63 -3.90 11.15
C MET A 413 -11.25 -4.04 9.69
N VAL A 414 -11.92 -3.28 8.83
CA VAL A 414 -11.48 -3.11 7.45
C VAL A 414 -10.61 -1.87 7.37
N VAL A 415 -9.43 -2.01 6.76
CA VAL A 415 -8.51 -0.88 6.54
C VAL A 415 -8.41 -0.59 5.06
N LEU A 416 -8.87 0.59 4.66
CA LEU A 416 -8.80 1.06 3.28
C LEU A 416 -7.92 2.29 3.21
N GLY A 417 -7.37 2.60 2.04
CA GLY A 417 -6.59 3.82 1.91
C GLY A 417 -5.98 4.05 0.53
N GLN A 418 -5.37 5.21 0.38
CA GLN A 418 -4.61 5.56 -0.81
C GLN A 418 -3.37 6.35 -0.43
N SER A 419 -2.28 6.06 -1.15
CA SER A 419 -1.15 6.97 -1.27
C SER A 419 -0.79 7.13 -2.74
N LYS A 420 -1.13 8.30 -3.29
CA LYS A 420 -0.88 8.69 -4.68
C LYS A 420 -1.04 10.19 -4.86
N THR A 421 -0.49 10.73 -5.94
CA THR A 421 -0.92 12.02 -6.46
C THR A 421 -2.27 11.90 -7.17
N LEU A 422 -3.03 13.00 -7.23
CA LEU A 422 -4.35 13.04 -7.86
C LEU A 422 -4.31 12.55 -9.31
N LYS A 423 -3.27 12.92 -10.06
CA LYS A 423 -3.10 12.58 -11.48
C LYS A 423 -2.30 11.30 -11.73
N ALA A 424 -1.81 10.60 -10.70
CA ALA A 424 -1.07 9.36 -10.90
C ALA A 424 -1.98 8.28 -11.50
N PRO A 425 -1.55 7.62 -12.60
CA PRO A 425 -2.27 6.49 -13.17
C PRO A 425 -2.18 5.29 -12.22
N MET A 426 -3.32 4.65 -11.98
CA MET A 426 -3.46 3.51 -11.09
C MET A 426 -3.22 2.18 -11.80
N ARG A 427 -3.35 2.12 -13.12
CA ARG A 427 -3.26 0.86 -13.92
C ARG A 427 -1.93 0.11 -13.85
N TYR A 428 -0.91 0.69 -13.24
CA TYR A 428 0.42 0.08 -13.13
C TYR A 428 0.69 -0.52 -11.75
N ARG A 429 -0.32 -0.58 -10.88
CA ARG A 429 -0.16 -1.13 -9.54
C ARG A 429 -1.40 -1.84 -9.02
N VAL A 430 -1.16 -2.66 -7.99
CA VAL A 430 -2.14 -3.14 -7.04
C VAL A 430 -1.65 -2.85 -5.63
N VAL A 431 -2.57 -2.41 -4.77
CA VAL A 431 -2.40 -2.28 -3.34
C VAL A 431 -3.27 -3.31 -2.64
N ILE A 432 -2.67 -4.19 -1.85
CA ILE A 432 -3.38 -5.11 -0.95
C ILE A 432 -3.52 -4.40 0.39
N MET A 433 -4.61 -3.67 0.57
CA MET A 433 -4.81 -2.75 1.69
C MET A 433 -5.03 -3.49 3.01
N CYS A 434 -5.91 -4.48 3.03
CA CYS A 434 -6.33 -5.15 4.27
C CYS A 434 -6.60 -6.63 4.05
N ARG A 435 -6.49 -7.38 5.14
CA ARG A 435 -6.92 -8.77 5.27
C ARG A 435 -7.80 -8.88 6.52
N THR A 436 -8.98 -9.47 6.37
CA THR A 436 -9.86 -9.90 7.46
C THR A 436 -10.05 -11.42 7.39
N SER A 437 -10.85 -11.99 8.30
CA SER A 437 -11.30 -13.38 8.20
C SER A 437 -12.11 -13.64 6.94
N ALA A 438 -12.85 -12.65 6.44
CA ALA A 438 -13.66 -12.77 5.23
C ALA A 438 -12.80 -12.78 3.95
N GLY A 439 -11.74 -11.99 3.89
CA GLY A 439 -10.94 -11.88 2.67
C GLY A 439 -9.97 -10.70 2.64
N PHE A 440 -9.58 -10.33 1.43
CA PHE A 440 -8.65 -9.24 1.15
C PHE A 440 -9.35 -8.07 0.46
N TRP A 441 -8.91 -6.87 0.82
CA TRP A 441 -9.32 -5.61 0.20
C TRP A 441 -8.18 -5.07 -0.65
N CYS A 442 -8.41 -4.93 -1.95
CA CYS A 442 -7.41 -4.51 -2.92
C CYS A 442 -7.92 -3.34 -3.76
N ASP A 443 -7.03 -2.53 -4.32
CA ASP A 443 -7.38 -1.65 -5.44
C ASP A 443 -7.03 -2.31 -6.76
N PHE A 444 -7.76 -1.97 -7.80
CA PHE A 444 -7.43 -2.39 -9.16
C PHE A 444 -7.84 -1.31 -10.14
N ALA A 445 -6.99 -1.06 -11.12
CA ALA A 445 -7.30 -0.18 -12.23
C ALA A 445 -6.77 -0.73 -13.53
N ALA A 446 -7.45 -0.41 -14.63
CA ALA A 446 -7.09 -0.82 -15.97
C ALA A 446 -7.64 0.17 -17.00
N PRO A 447 -7.12 0.19 -18.24
CA PRO A 447 -7.78 0.87 -19.35
C PRO A 447 -9.26 0.48 -19.45
N VAL A 448 -10.12 1.40 -19.91
CA VAL A 448 -11.59 1.18 -20.00
C VAL A 448 -11.94 -0.15 -20.71
N GLU A 449 -11.33 -0.42 -21.87
CA GLU A 449 -11.57 -1.65 -22.62
C GLU A 449 -11.10 -2.91 -21.87
N THR A 450 -10.00 -2.80 -21.13
CA THR A 450 -9.50 -3.90 -20.30
C THR A 450 -10.43 -4.14 -19.12
N MET A 451 -10.88 -3.08 -18.44
CA MET A 451 -11.83 -3.20 -17.33
C MET A 451 -13.16 -3.81 -17.78
N ALA A 452 -13.67 -3.45 -18.95
CA ALA A 452 -14.89 -4.04 -19.51
C ALA A 452 -14.77 -5.57 -19.70
N LEU A 453 -13.59 -6.08 -20.08
CA LEU A 453 -13.34 -7.51 -20.17
C LEU A 453 -13.18 -8.16 -18.80
N VAL A 454 -12.53 -7.48 -17.85
CA VAL A 454 -12.45 -7.95 -16.46
C VAL A 454 -13.84 -8.06 -15.83
N ASP A 455 -14.70 -7.05 -15.99
CA ASP A 455 -16.07 -7.06 -15.46
C ASP A 455 -16.89 -8.24 -16.03
N LYS A 456 -16.71 -8.56 -17.31
CA LYS A 456 -17.33 -9.75 -17.93
C LYS A 456 -16.76 -11.05 -17.38
N PHE A 457 -15.44 -11.12 -17.22
CA PHE A 457 -14.76 -12.30 -16.67
C PHE A 457 -15.19 -12.60 -15.23
N ILE A 458 -15.22 -11.60 -14.35
CA ILE A 458 -15.58 -11.78 -12.94
C ILE A 458 -17.05 -12.17 -12.77
N ARG A 459 -17.95 -11.67 -13.62
CA ARG A 459 -19.36 -12.13 -13.63
C ARG A 459 -19.50 -13.59 -14.04
N TRP A 460 -18.62 -14.05 -14.92
CA TRP A 460 -18.62 -15.43 -15.40
C TRP A 460 -17.97 -16.40 -14.42
N ASP A 461 -16.84 -16.01 -13.83
CA ASP A 461 -16.09 -16.81 -12.86
C ASP A 461 -15.80 -16.01 -11.57
N PRO A 462 -16.80 -15.84 -10.69
CA PRO A 462 -16.63 -15.12 -9.43
C PRO A 462 -15.74 -15.87 -8.42
N SER A 463 -15.38 -17.13 -8.71
CA SER A 463 -14.50 -17.97 -7.90
C SER A 463 -13.04 -17.92 -8.36
N LEU A 464 -12.78 -17.33 -9.53
CA LEU A 464 -11.48 -17.37 -10.22
C LEU A 464 -10.95 -18.79 -10.49
N GLY A 465 -11.80 -19.82 -10.43
CA GLY A 465 -11.40 -21.21 -10.67
C GLY A 465 -10.86 -21.44 -12.09
N ILE A 466 -11.43 -20.76 -13.07
CA ILE A 466 -11.04 -20.82 -14.48
C ILE A 466 -9.71 -20.11 -14.72
N LEU A 467 -9.39 -19.11 -13.90
CA LEU A 467 -8.09 -18.43 -13.93
C LEU A 467 -6.92 -19.43 -13.76
N LEU A 468 -7.16 -20.57 -13.08
CA LEU A 468 -6.24 -21.71 -12.99
C LEU A 468 -6.46 -22.79 -14.06
N GLU A 469 -7.71 -23.14 -14.38
CA GLU A 469 -8.02 -24.38 -15.11
C GLU A 469 -8.18 -24.22 -16.63
N GLU A 470 -8.72 -23.10 -17.15
CA GLU A 470 -9.02 -22.97 -18.59
C GLU A 470 -8.30 -21.83 -19.31
N MET A 471 -7.48 -21.02 -18.62
CA MET A 471 -6.60 -20.08 -19.33
C MET A 471 -5.54 -20.80 -20.19
N GLU A 472 -5.29 -22.08 -19.91
CA GLU A 472 -4.57 -23.02 -20.78
C GLU A 472 -5.24 -23.14 -22.17
N SER A 473 -6.58 -23.14 -22.22
CA SER A 473 -7.37 -23.25 -23.47
C SER A 473 -7.64 -21.89 -24.15
N TYR A 474 -7.72 -20.80 -23.37
CA TYR A 474 -7.76 -19.41 -23.89
C TYR A 474 -6.53 -19.04 -24.70
N GLY A 475 -5.44 -19.79 -24.62
CA GLY A 475 -4.30 -19.67 -25.53
C GLY A 475 -4.69 -19.88 -26.99
N THR A 476 -5.78 -20.61 -27.28
CA THR A 476 -6.22 -20.94 -28.63
C THR A 476 -7.13 -19.86 -29.23
N SER A 477 -7.00 -19.61 -30.54
CA SER A 477 -7.87 -18.66 -31.25
C SER A 477 -9.36 -19.07 -31.24
N LYS A 478 -9.67 -20.33 -30.92
CA LYS A 478 -11.02 -20.90 -30.87
C LYS A 478 -11.71 -20.62 -29.54
N SER A 479 -11.04 -20.85 -28.40
CA SER A 479 -11.59 -20.53 -27.08
C SER A 479 -11.68 -19.02 -26.83
N ARG A 480 -10.75 -18.22 -27.39
CA ARG A 480 -10.89 -16.74 -27.37
C ARG A 480 -12.08 -16.26 -28.18
N ARG A 481 -12.33 -16.86 -29.35
CA ARG A 481 -13.53 -16.55 -30.14
C ARG A 481 -14.80 -16.98 -29.41
N ALA A 482 -14.79 -18.14 -28.76
CA ALA A 482 -15.92 -18.57 -27.93
C ALA A 482 -16.17 -17.62 -26.75
N PHE A 483 -15.13 -17.17 -26.04
CA PHE A 483 -15.26 -16.15 -25.01
C PHE A 483 -15.74 -14.81 -25.56
N LYS A 484 -15.08 -14.24 -26.58
CA LYS A 484 -15.49 -12.97 -27.20
C LYS A 484 -16.93 -13.03 -27.74
N SER A 485 -17.32 -14.15 -28.36
CA SER A 485 -18.67 -14.43 -28.85
C SER A 485 -19.70 -14.53 -27.70
N ASN A 486 -19.40 -15.28 -26.63
CA ASN A 486 -20.28 -15.42 -25.47
C ASN A 486 -20.35 -14.13 -24.62
N CYS A 487 -19.31 -13.30 -24.69
CA CYS A 487 -19.23 -12.00 -24.04
C CYS A 487 -19.76 -10.85 -24.90
N GLY A 488 -20.23 -11.09 -26.12
CA GLY A 488 -20.75 -10.05 -27.02
C GLY A 488 -19.73 -8.96 -27.36
N VAL A 489 -18.45 -9.31 -27.50
CA VAL A 489 -17.41 -8.41 -28.02
C VAL A 489 -17.22 -8.74 -29.51
N PRO A 490 -17.26 -7.76 -30.43
CA PRO A 490 -16.95 -7.98 -31.84
C PRO A 490 -15.60 -8.67 -32.07
#